data_AF-A0A7C7I523-F1
#
_entry.id   AF-A0A7C7I523-F1
#
_cell.length_a   1.000
_cell.length_b   1.000
_cell.length_c   1.000
_cell.angle_alpha   90.00
_cell.angle_beta   90.00
_cell.angle_gamma   90.00
#
_symmetry.space_group_name_H-M   'P 1'
#
loop_
_entity.id
_entity.type
_entity.pdbx_description
1 polymer ?
#
loop_
_entity_poly.entity_id
_entity_poly.type
_entity_poly.pdbx_seq_one_letter_code
_entity_poly.pdbx_strand_id
1 'polypeptide(L)'
;MTKINHKIITVLTLSALVNAMPLNREFRSTWVITWEYIGPSQSSAATMTRIDEIMDNHVAANMTAVLFQVRQSGTAYYESSYEPWGYY
;
A
#
# COMPACT_ATOMS: atom_id res chain seq x y z
N MET A 1 3.00 11.29 53.14
CA MET A 1 2.86 10.22 52.13
C MET A 1 1.55 10.44 51.40
N THR A 2 1.62 10.94 50.17
CA THR A 2 0.44 11.23 49.33
C THR A 2 -0.18 9.91 48.88
N LYS A 3 -1.43 9.62 49.30
CA LYS A 3 -2.14 8.41 48.88
C LYS A 3 -2.48 8.54 47.39
N ILE A 4 -1.79 7.78 46.55
CA ILE A 4 -2.11 7.70 45.13
C ILE A 4 -3.48 7.04 44.97
N ASN A 5 -4.34 7.65 44.17
CA ASN A 5 -5.70 7.17 43.96
C ASN A 5 -5.67 6.00 42.98
N HIS A 6 -5.94 4.79 43.47
CA HIS A 6 -5.85 3.56 42.70
C HIS A 6 -6.79 3.58 41.48
N LYS A 7 -7.91 4.32 41.55
CA LYS A 7 -8.81 4.54 40.41
C LYS A 7 -8.11 5.23 39.24
N ILE A 8 -7.24 6.20 39.53
CA ILE A 8 -6.47 6.92 38.51
C ILE A 8 -5.47 5.98 37.84
N ILE A 9 -4.79 5.14 38.64
CA ILE A 9 -3.88 4.11 38.12
C ILE A 9 -4.64 3.14 37.22
N THR A 10 -5.80 2.64 37.66
CA THR A 10 -6.62 1.70 36.87
C THR A 10 -7.10 2.30 35.55
N VAL A 11 -7.51 3.58 35.55
CA VAL A 11 -7.92 4.25 34.30
C VAL A 11 -6.72 4.42 33.36
N LEU A 12 -5.57 4.87 33.87
CA LEU A 12 -4.35 5.02 33.07
C LEU A 12 -3.86 3.70 32.48
N THR A 13 -3.88 2.62 33.25
CA THR A 13 -3.46 1.30 32.76
C THR A 13 -4.43 0.74 31.73
N LEU A 14 -5.74 0.92 31.90
CA LEU A 14 -6.73 0.46 30.92
C LEU A 14 -6.61 1.21 29.59
N SER A 15 -6.40 2.54 29.62
CA SER A 15 -6.17 3.34 28.41
C SER A 15 -4.90 2.94 27.68
N ALA A 16 -3.82 2.63 28.40
CA ALA A 16 -2.57 2.16 27.79
C ALA A 16 -2.75 0.79 27.10
N LEU A 17 -3.50 -0.13 27.70
CA LEU A 17 -3.77 -1.46 27.12
C LEU A 17 -4.65 -1.39 25.86
N VAL A 18 -5.63 -0.48 25.81
CA VAL A 18 -6.46 -0.28 24.60
C VAL A 18 -5.64 0.29 23.43
N ASN A 19 -4.73 1.22 23.70
CA ASN A 19 -3.83 1.77 22.67
C ASN A 19 -2.75 0.78 22.22
N ALA A 20 -2.43 -0.22 23.05
CA ALA A 20 -1.45 -1.26 22.73
C ALA A 20 -2.04 -2.42 21.91
N MET A 21 -3.34 -2.47 21.69
CA MET A 21 -3.93 -3.48 20.81
C MET A 21 -3.49 -3.22 19.37
N PRO A 22 -2.94 -4.22 18.65
CA PRO A 22 -2.58 -4.05 17.26
C PRO A 22 -3.83 -3.65 16.46
N LEU A 23 -3.75 -2.52 15.76
CA LEU A 23 -4.81 -2.08 14.87
C LEU A 23 -4.90 -3.08 13.71
N ASN A 24 -5.77 -4.09 13.82
CA ASN A 24 -6.04 -5.03 12.75
C ASN A 24 -6.90 -4.35 11.67
N ARG A 25 -6.28 -3.47 10.89
CA ARG A 25 -6.94 -2.83 9.76
C ARG A 25 -7.07 -3.85 8.64
N GLU A 26 -8.29 -4.05 8.17
CA GLU A 26 -8.59 -4.91 7.03
C GLU A 26 -7.74 -4.50 5.81
N PHE A 27 -7.05 -5.46 5.20
CA PHE A 27 -6.27 -5.26 3.99
C PHE A 27 -7.11 -5.61 2.75
N ARG A 28 -7.43 -4.60 1.94
CA ARG A 28 -8.22 -4.71 0.72
C ARG A 28 -7.37 -4.21 -0.45
N SER A 29 -7.01 -5.11 -1.37
CA SER A 29 -6.09 -4.80 -2.47
C SER A 29 -6.41 -5.63 -3.69
N THR A 30 -5.99 -5.14 -4.85
CA THR A 30 -5.87 -5.93 -6.07
C THR A 30 -4.41 -6.06 -6.50
N TRP A 31 -4.13 -7.00 -7.40
CA TRP A 31 -2.83 -7.19 -8.02
C TRP A 31 -2.85 -6.61 -9.43
N VAL A 32 -1.99 -5.63 -9.68
CA VAL A 32 -1.87 -4.94 -10.97
C VAL A 32 -0.63 -5.47 -11.69
N ILE A 33 -0.86 -6.31 -12.69
CA ILE A 33 0.18 -6.95 -13.52
C ILE A 33 0.70 -5.99 -14.59
N THR A 34 1.89 -6.25 -15.15
CA THR A 34 2.60 -5.28 -16.02
C THR A 34 1.76 -4.78 -17.19
N TRP A 35 1.16 -5.68 -17.96
CA TRP A 35 0.35 -5.35 -19.14
C TRP A 35 -0.99 -4.66 -18.83
N GLU A 36 -1.30 -4.42 -17.56
CA GLU A 36 -2.46 -3.63 -17.14
C GLU A 36 -2.18 -2.11 -17.14
N TYR A 37 -0.93 -1.72 -16.91
CA TYR A 37 -0.55 -0.32 -16.72
C TYR A 37 0.51 0.17 -17.69
N ILE A 38 1.30 -0.72 -18.30
CA ILE A 38 2.28 -0.37 -19.31
C ILE A 38 2.03 -1.21 -20.59
N GLY A 39 2.24 -0.57 -21.75
CA GLY A 39 2.20 -1.22 -23.07
C GLY A 39 3.48 -0.95 -23.88
N PRO A 40 3.88 -1.85 -24.82
CA PRO A 40 5.15 -1.77 -25.55
C PRO A 40 5.31 -0.50 -26.39
N SER A 41 4.20 0.11 -26.82
CA SER A 41 4.17 1.35 -27.61
C SER A 41 3.54 2.51 -26.84
N GLN A 42 3.30 2.34 -25.53
CA GLN A 42 2.64 3.33 -24.72
C GLN A 42 3.62 4.45 -24.33
N SER A 43 3.19 5.70 -24.46
CA SER A 43 3.99 6.83 -23.99
C SER A 43 4.01 6.85 -22.46
N SER A 44 5.06 7.45 -21.87
CA SER A 44 5.13 7.65 -20.42
C SER A 44 3.91 8.40 -19.87
N ALA A 45 3.41 9.40 -20.61
CA ALA A 45 2.20 10.14 -20.23
C ALA A 45 0.95 9.23 -20.18
N ALA A 46 0.76 8.36 -21.18
CA ALA A 46 -0.35 7.42 -21.18
C ALA A 46 -0.23 6.39 -20.05
N THR A 47 0.97 5.91 -19.73
CA THR A 47 1.24 5.05 -18.56
C THR A 47 0.86 5.73 -17.25
N MET A 48 1.26 6.99 -17.07
CA MET A 48 0.90 7.75 -15.87
C MET A 48 -0.61 7.93 -15.75
N THR A 49 -1.28 8.33 -16.84
CA THR A 49 -2.75 8.45 -16.86
C THR A 49 -3.45 7.13 -16.52
N ARG A 50 -2.95 6.00 -17.03
CA ARG A 50 -3.51 4.69 -16.71
C ARG A 50 -3.32 4.32 -15.24
N ILE A 51 -2.15 4.61 -14.68
CA ILE A 51 -1.87 4.40 -13.25
C ILE A 51 -2.81 5.27 -12.39
N ASP A 52 -2.98 6.55 -12.73
CA ASP A 52 -3.89 7.45 -12.01
C ASP A 52 -5.33 6.88 -12.00
N GLU A 53 -5.82 6.42 -13.15
CA GLU A 53 -7.14 5.78 -13.25
C GLU A 53 -7.25 4.51 -12.38
N ILE A 54 -6.20 3.69 -12.34
CA ILE A 54 -6.15 2.51 -11.46
C ILE A 54 -6.24 2.93 -9.99
N MET A 55 -5.53 3.99 -9.59
CA MET A 55 -5.55 4.50 -8.22
C MET A 55 -6.93 5.07 -7.86
N ASP A 56 -7.55 5.85 -8.75
CA ASP A 56 -8.89 6.40 -8.57
C ASP A 56 -9.95 5.29 -8.41
N ASN A 57 -9.85 4.23 -9.23
CA ASN A 57 -10.72 3.07 -9.11
C ASN A 57 -10.56 2.34 -7.76
N HIS A 58 -9.34 2.25 -7.23
CA HIS A 58 -9.10 1.68 -5.91
C HIS A 58 -9.73 2.54 -4.79
N VAL A 59 -9.65 3.86 -4.89
CA VAL A 59 -10.32 4.77 -3.96
C VAL A 59 -11.84 4.59 -4.04
N ALA A 60 -12.40 4.56 -5.25
CA ALA A 60 -13.84 4.36 -5.47
C ALA A 60 -14.34 3.00 -4.93
N ALA A 61 -13.51 1.96 -5.03
CA ALA A 61 -13.78 0.63 -4.49
C ALA A 61 -13.49 0.49 -2.98
N ASN A 62 -13.11 1.58 -2.29
CA ASN A 62 -12.72 1.58 -0.89
C ASN A 62 -11.59 0.55 -0.60
N MET A 63 -10.62 0.41 -1.51
CA MET A 63 -9.42 -0.40 -1.28
C MET A 63 -8.44 0.34 -0.36
N THR A 64 -7.54 -0.41 0.28
CA THR A 64 -6.52 0.13 1.19
C THR A 64 -5.11 0.08 0.61
N ALA A 65 -4.89 -0.69 -0.45
CA ALA A 65 -3.60 -0.88 -1.08
C ALA A 65 -3.73 -1.29 -2.56
N VAL A 66 -2.61 -1.20 -3.29
CA VAL A 66 -2.42 -1.72 -4.65
C VAL A 66 -1.10 -2.48 -4.69
N LEU A 67 -1.07 -3.66 -5.31
CA LEU A 67 0.15 -4.44 -5.51
C LEU A 67 0.60 -4.37 -6.97
N PHE A 68 1.59 -3.52 -7.26
CA PHE A 68 2.16 -3.39 -8.62
C PHE A 68 3.23 -4.43 -8.89
N GLN A 69 3.10 -5.14 -10.02
CA GLN A 69 4.14 -6.04 -10.52
C GLN A 69 5.24 -5.26 -11.24
N VAL A 70 6.21 -4.74 -10.50
CA VAL A 70 7.33 -3.95 -11.07
C VAL A 70 8.48 -4.80 -11.61
N ARG A 71 8.42 -6.13 -11.42
CA ARG A 71 9.40 -7.09 -11.93
C ARG A 71 8.66 -8.31 -12.47
N GLN A 72 8.91 -8.65 -13.74
CA GLN A 72 8.30 -9.79 -14.40
C GLN A 72 9.33 -10.50 -15.27
N SER A 73 9.43 -11.83 -15.14
CA SER A 73 10.21 -12.68 -16.05
C SER A 73 11.65 -12.20 -16.32
N GLY A 74 12.36 -11.70 -15.29
CA GLY A 74 13.74 -11.19 -15.46
C GLY A 74 13.83 -9.81 -16.12
N THR A 75 12.78 -9.00 -16.01
CA THR A 75 12.76 -7.61 -16.46
C THR A 75 12.28 -6.69 -15.35
N ALA A 76 12.65 -5.41 -15.41
CA ALA A 76 12.27 -4.38 -14.45
C ALA A 76 11.53 -3.22 -15.13
N TYR A 77 10.59 -2.63 -14.38
CA TYR A 77 9.83 -1.43 -14.76
C TYR A 77 10.23 -0.24 -13.89
N TYR A 78 11.52 -0.16 -13.61
CA TYR A 78 12.23 0.88 -12.88
C TYR A 78 13.69 0.86 -13.34
N GLU A 79 14.44 1.92 -13.07
CA GLU A 79 15.86 1.98 -13.41
C GLU A 79 16.66 0.94 -12.60
N SER A 80 17.21 -0.06 -13.30
CA SER A 80 17.91 -1.19 -12.69
C SER A 80 19.28 -1.36 -13.33
N SER A 81 20.30 -1.58 -12.49
CA SER A 81 21.65 -1.97 -12.92
C SER A 81 21.81 -3.48 -13.15
N TYR A 82 20.79 -4.29 -12.83
CA TYR A 82 20.87 -5.75 -12.84
C TYR A 82 19.96 -6.41 -13.88
N GLU A 83 18.81 -5.81 -14.17
CA GLU A 83 17.76 -6.40 -15.01
C GLU A 83 17.45 -5.46 -16.19
N PRO A 84 17.20 -5.99 -17.39
CA PRO A 84 16.79 -5.18 -18.54
C PRO A 84 15.38 -4.59 -18.35
N TRP A 85 15.08 -3.56 -19.14
CA TRP A 85 13.72 -3.00 -19.23
C TRP A 85 12.75 -4.04 -19.80
N GLY A 86 11.52 -4.03 -19.28
CA GLY A 86 10.46 -4.95 -19.69
C GLY A 86 9.91 -4.68 -21.09
N TYR A 87 9.35 -5.73 -21.70
CA TYR A 87 8.69 -5.61 -23.01
C TYR A 87 7.33 -4.92 -22.92
N TYR A 88 6.65 -5.05 -21.77
CA TYR A 88 5.32 -4.49 -21.60
C TYR A 88 5.37 -3.00 -21.35
#